data_AF-A0A1C4ZI93-F1
#
_entry.id   AF-A0A1C4ZI93-F1
#
_cell.length_a   1.000
_cell.length_b   1.000
_cell.length_c   1.000
_cell.angle_alpha   90.00
_cell.angle_beta   90.00
_cell.angle_gamma   90.00
#
_symmetry.space_group_name_H-M   'P 1'
#
loop_
_entity.id
_entity.type
_entity.pdbx_description
1 polymer ?
#
loop_
_entity_poly.entity_id
_entity_poly.type
_entity_poly.pdbx_seq_one_letter_code
_entity_poly.pdbx_strand_id
1 'polypeptide(L)'
;MSAPHLDVQRLLHDQGYALDPDQLAEACAHHPEQLCALLAAAGTIAASSAQITVLTDAANLLGDVHASSDADTVLSLRERLDRVADALTAALAQHDRATAALRHTCGALIRTDLAVLSIPEHGSPAEAPGDATDSTP
;
A
#
# COMPACT_ATOMS: atom_id res chain seq x y z
N MET A 1 6.70 -20.70 -11.01
CA MET A 1 6.53 -19.66 -9.98
C MET A 1 6.57 -18.32 -10.70
N SER A 2 5.42 -17.67 -10.86
CA SER A 2 5.36 -16.35 -11.49
C SER A 2 6.04 -15.34 -10.56
N ALA A 3 6.91 -14.49 -11.11
CA ALA A 3 7.50 -13.39 -10.35
C ALA A 3 6.35 -12.53 -9.77
N PRO A 4 6.47 -12.04 -8.53
CA PRO A 4 5.51 -11.08 -8.00
C PRO A 4 5.56 -9.84 -8.88
N HIS A 5 4.56 -9.69 -9.76
CA HIS A 5 4.47 -8.52 -10.60
C HIS A 5 4.07 -7.36 -9.70
N LEU A 6 4.91 -6.32 -9.65
CA LEU A 6 4.58 -5.10 -8.93
C LEU A 6 3.44 -4.40 -9.68
N ASP A 7 2.21 -4.57 -9.19
CA ASP A 7 1.04 -3.86 -9.70
C ASP A 7 0.88 -2.53 -8.95
N VAL A 8 1.59 -1.53 -9.44
CA VAL A 8 1.60 -0.17 -8.86
C VAL A 8 0.21 0.46 -8.94
N GLN A 9 -0.56 0.17 -9.98
CA GLN A 9 -1.89 0.73 -10.17
C GLN A 9 -2.86 0.17 -9.12
N ARG A 10 -2.85 -1.15 -8.89
CA ARG A 10 -3.64 -1.77 -7.83
C ARG A 10 -3.22 -1.26 -6.45
N LEU A 11 -1.92 -1.12 -6.20
CA LEU A 11 -1.41 -0.63 -4.92
C LEU A 11 -1.84 0.82 -4.65
N LEU A 12 -1.79 1.68 -5.67
CA LEU A 12 -2.29 3.06 -5.58
C LEU A 12 -3.80 3.08 -5.34
N HIS A 13 -4.55 2.23 -6.03
CA HIS A 13 -6.00 2.10 -5.85
C HIS A 13 -6.36 1.67 -4.42
N ASP A 14 -5.65 0.69 -3.85
CA ASP A 14 -5.84 0.25 -2.45
C ASP A 14 -5.52 1.37 -1.44
N GLN A 15 -4.74 2.39 -1.85
CA GLN A 15 -4.47 3.60 -1.07
C GLN A 15 -5.39 4.77 -1.41
N GLY A 16 -6.37 4.58 -2.29
CA GLY A 16 -7.34 5.61 -2.69
C GLY A 16 -6.80 6.60 -3.72
N TYR A 17 -5.87 6.18 -4.58
CA TYR A 17 -5.35 6.99 -5.68
C TYR A 17 -5.61 6.32 -7.03
N ALA A 18 -5.99 7.12 -8.02
CA ALA A 18 -6.10 6.69 -9.41
C ALA A 18 -4.88 7.21 -10.18
N LEU A 19 -4.20 6.32 -10.91
CA LEU A 19 -3.10 6.65 -11.80
C LEU A 19 -3.62 6.76 -13.23
N ASP A 20 -3.34 7.87 -13.90
CA ASP A 20 -3.61 8.03 -15.32
C ASP A 20 -2.40 7.56 -16.15
N PRO A 21 -2.51 6.43 -16.88
CA PRO A 21 -1.41 5.89 -17.67
C PRO A 21 -1.02 6.80 -18.84
N ASP A 22 -1.94 7.60 -19.38
CA ASP A 22 -1.69 8.45 -20.54
C ASP A 22 -0.83 9.67 -20.18
N GLN A 23 -0.95 10.15 -18.93
CA GLN A 23 -0.15 11.23 -18.36
C GLN A 23 1.20 10.74 -17.81
N LEU A 24 1.41 9.42 -17.70
CA LEU A 24 2.59 8.86 -17.04
C LEU A 24 3.90 9.22 -17.76
N ALA A 25 3.89 9.19 -19.09
CA ALA A 25 5.06 9.54 -19.90
C ALA A 25 5.43 11.01 -19.74
N GLU A 26 4.44 11.89 -19.64
CA GLU A 26 4.64 13.32 -19.45
C GLU A 26 5.10 13.64 -18.02
N ALA A 27 4.54 12.97 -17.02
CA ALA A 27 5.00 13.06 -15.65
C ALA A 27 6.44 12.52 -15.47
N CYS A 28 6.84 11.49 -16.22
CA CYS A 28 8.23 11.02 -16.28
C CYS A 28 9.18 12.08 -16.80
N ALA A 29 8.75 12.86 -17.80
CA ALA A 29 9.57 13.90 -18.39
C ALA A 29 9.74 15.13 -17.47
N HIS A 30 8.69 15.51 -16.74
CA HIS A 30 8.68 16.73 -15.93
C HIS A 30 9.09 16.50 -14.47
N HIS A 31 8.78 15.33 -13.89
CA HIS A 31 9.01 15.03 -12.48
C HIS A 31 9.59 13.62 -12.25
N PRO A 32 10.77 13.29 -12.83
CA PRO A 32 11.35 11.95 -12.74
C PRO A 32 11.67 11.54 -11.29
N GLU A 33 12.10 12.48 -10.44
CA GLU A 33 12.42 12.19 -9.03
C GLU A 33 11.19 11.74 -8.23
N GLN A 34 10.03 12.36 -8.49
CA GLN A 34 8.79 12.06 -7.78
C GLN A 34 8.21 10.71 -8.21
N LEU A 35 8.31 10.37 -9.50
CA LEU A 35 7.91 9.04 -9.98
C LEU A 35 8.87 7.94 -9.53
N CYS A 36 10.17 8.19 -9.51
CA CYS A 36 11.14 7.27 -8.92
C CYS A 36 10.85 7.04 -7.43
N ALA A 37 10.54 8.09 -6.67
CA ALA A 37 10.15 7.98 -5.27
C ALA A 37 8.85 7.19 -5.08
N LEU A 38 7.87 7.39 -5.97
CA LEU A 38 6.61 6.63 -5.97
C LEU A 38 6.85 5.14 -6.23
N LEU A 39 7.62 4.81 -7.26
CA LEU A 39 7.98 3.42 -7.59
C LEU A 39 8.81 2.77 -6.47
N ALA A 40 9.75 3.50 -5.88
CA ALA A 40 10.53 3.02 -4.74
C ALA A 40 9.65 2.73 -3.51
N ALA A 41 8.70 3.61 -3.21
CA ALA A 41 7.73 3.41 -2.13
C ALA A 41 6.82 2.21 -2.41
N ALA A 42 6.25 2.11 -3.61
CA ALA A 42 5.42 0.98 -4.03
C ALA A 42 6.19 -0.35 -3.97
N GLY A 43 7.43 -0.37 -4.44
CA GLY A 43 8.32 -1.54 -4.35
C GLY A 43 8.62 -1.94 -2.91
N THR A 44 8.85 -0.96 -2.04
CA THR A 44 9.09 -1.20 -0.60
C THR A 44 7.85 -1.77 0.08
N ILE A 45 6.66 -1.25 -0.23
CA ILE A 45 5.38 -1.77 0.26
C ILE A 45 5.25 -3.24 -0.17
N ALA A 46 5.35 -3.55 -1.47
CA ALA A 46 5.23 -4.92 -1.96
C ALA A 46 6.23 -5.89 -1.32
N ALA A 47 7.49 -5.46 -1.17
CA ALA A 47 8.52 -6.28 -0.50
C ALA A 47 8.19 -6.52 0.98
N SER A 48 7.78 -5.48 1.71
CA SER A 48 7.39 -5.60 3.11
C SER A 48 6.12 -6.44 3.31
N SER A 49 5.12 -6.32 2.42
CA SER A 49 3.92 -7.17 2.45
C SER A 49 4.28 -8.64 2.22
N ALA A 50 5.19 -8.94 1.28
CA ALA A 50 5.66 -10.31 1.07
C ALA A 50 6.40 -10.86 2.31
N GLN A 51 7.24 -10.03 2.95
CA GLN A 51 7.91 -10.39 4.20
C GLN A 51 6.92 -10.66 5.33
N ILE A 52 5.88 -9.83 5.48
CA ILE A 52 4.81 -10.01 6.47
C ILE A 52 4.10 -11.35 6.25
N THR A 53 3.75 -11.69 5.00
CA THR A 53 3.12 -12.99 4.67
C THR A 53 4.02 -14.16 5.08
N VAL A 54 5.29 -14.15 4.66
CA VAL A 54 6.23 -15.23 4.97
C VAL A 54 6.47 -15.38 6.48
N LEU A 55 6.57 -14.27 7.21
CA LEU A 55 6.75 -14.28 8.66
C LEU A 55 5.50 -14.77 9.38
N THR A 56 4.31 -14.42 8.88
CA THR A 56 3.04 -14.92 9.40
C THR A 56 2.90 -16.42 9.18
N ASP A 57 3.25 -16.92 7.99
CA ASP A 57 3.25 -18.36 7.69
C ASP A 57 4.26 -19.11 8.58
N ALA A 58 5.45 -18.54 8.79
CA ALA A 58 6.45 -19.10 9.70
C ALA A 58 5.95 -19.14 11.15
N ALA A 59 5.26 -18.09 11.61
CA ALA A 59 4.65 -18.06 12.95
C ALA A 59 3.58 -19.15 13.10
N ASN A 60 2.72 -19.35 12.10
CA ASN A 60 1.68 -20.39 12.12
C ASN A 60 2.30 -21.79 12.19
N LEU A 61 3.29 -22.07 11.32
CA LEU A 61 3.99 -23.35 11.33
C LEU A 61 4.71 -23.62 12.65
N LEU A 62 5.33 -22.60 13.26
CA LEU A 62 5.93 -22.72 14.58
C LEU A 62 4.87 -22.94 15.67
N GLY A 63 3.69 -22.31 15.57
CA GLY A 63 2.56 -22.56 16.46
C GLY A 63 2.06 -24.00 16.42
N ASP A 64 1.94 -24.58 15.23
CA ASP A 64 1.51 -25.97 15.02
C ASP A 64 2.52 -26.98 15.61
N VAL A 65 3.82 -26.70 15.44
CA VAL A 65 4.89 -27.51 16.05
C VAL A 65 4.86 -27.37 17.58
N HIS A 66 4.54 -26.19 18.12
CA HIS A 66 4.44 -25.97 19.57
C HIS A 66 3.39 -26.85 20.21
N ALA A 67 2.23 -26.97 19.57
CA ALA A 67 1.09 -27.73 20.08
C ALA A 67 1.37 -29.24 20.19
N SER A 68 2.43 -29.74 19.55
CA SER A 68 2.75 -31.18 19.44
C SER A 68 4.11 -31.58 20.05
N SER A 69 4.83 -30.66 20.70
CA SER A 69 6.23 -30.86 21.10
C SER A 69 6.47 -31.05 22.60
N ASP A 70 7.52 -31.79 22.94
CA ASP A 70 8.03 -31.99 24.31
C ASP A 70 8.68 -30.74 24.92
N ALA A 71 8.82 -30.71 26.24
CA ALA A 71 9.20 -29.53 27.05
C ALA A 71 10.52 -28.83 26.67
N ASP A 72 11.55 -29.57 26.22
CA ASP A 72 12.82 -28.94 25.79
C ASP A 72 12.68 -28.24 24.42
N THR A 73 11.84 -28.78 23.54
CA THR A 73 11.51 -28.17 22.24
C THR A 73 10.68 -26.90 22.41
N VAL A 74 9.86 -26.81 23.45
CA VAL A 74 8.99 -25.65 23.77
C VAL A 74 9.82 -24.37 24.01
N LEU A 75 10.93 -24.44 24.74
CA LEU A 75 11.79 -23.27 25.01
C LEU A 75 12.47 -22.76 23.74
N SER A 76 13.05 -23.66 22.94
CA SER A 76 13.67 -23.32 21.64
C SER A 76 12.66 -22.74 20.65
N LEU A 77 11.42 -23.24 20.67
CA LEU A 77 10.35 -22.71 19.83
C LEU A 77 9.92 -21.31 20.26
N ARG A 78 9.88 -21.04 21.57
CA ARG A 78 9.51 -19.74 22.10
C ARG A 78 10.49 -18.66 21.65
N GLU A 79 11.80 -18.94 21.72
CA GLU A 79 12.84 -18.03 21.20
C GLU A 79 12.75 -17.79 19.69
N ARG A 80 12.25 -18.78 18.92
CA ARG A 80 12.04 -18.63 17.48
C ARG A 80 10.79 -17.80 17.19
N LEU A 81 9.72 -18.00 17.93
CA LEU A 81 8.50 -17.19 17.84
C LEU A 81 8.78 -15.73 18.21
N ASP A 82 9.55 -15.48 19.28
CA ASP A 82 9.95 -14.12 19.67
C ASP A 82 10.74 -13.44 18.53
N ARG A 83 11.70 -14.14 17.91
CA ARG A 83 12.43 -13.62 16.74
C ARG A 83 11.54 -13.35 15.53
N VAL A 84 10.54 -14.21 15.27
CA VAL A 84 9.58 -13.99 14.18
C VAL A 84 8.69 -12.78 14.49
N ALA A 85 8.27 -12.60 15.74
CA ALA A 85 7.49 -11.44 16.17
C ALA A 85 8.28 -10.13 16.03
N ASP A 86 9.56 -10.12 16.42
CA ASP A 86 10.45 -8.96 16.23
C ASP A 86 10.61 -8.61 14.74
N ALA A 87 10.87 -9.63 13.90
CA ALA A 87 10.98 -9.44 12.46
C ALA A 87 9.67 -8.94 11.83
N LEU A 88 8.52 -9.45 12.29
CA LEU A 88 7.20 -9.03 11.84
C LEU A 88 6.93 -7.58 12.23
N THR A 89 7.30 -7.19 13.45
CA THR A 89 7.19 -5.82 13.93
C THR A 89 8.04 -4.86 13.08
N ALA A 90 9.27 -5.25 12.75
CA ALA A 90 10.14 -4.46 11.89
C ALA A 90 9.58 -4.34 10.46
N ALA A 91 9.04 -5.43 9.90
CA ALA A 91 8.44 -5.45 8.57
C ALA A 91 7.18 -4.55 8.50
N LEU A 92 6.32 -4.59 9.53
CA LEU A 92 5.17 -3.69 9.66
C LEU A 92 5.59 -2.22 9.76
N ALA A 93 6.58 -1.91 10.59
CA ALA A 93 7.10 -0.54 10.71
C ALA A 93 7.75 -0.04 9.40
N GLN A 94 8.32 -0.93 8.59
CA GLN A 94 8.81 -0.59 7.26
C GLN A 94 7.67 -0.36 6.27
N HIS A 95 6.64 -1.21 6.29
CA HIS A 95 5.43 -1.07 5.49
C HIS A 95 4.77 0.29 5.76
N ASP A 96 4.53 0.64 7.02
CA ASP A 96 3.88 1.90 7.41
C ASP A 96 4.66 3.13 6.95
N ARG A 97 5.99 3.11 7.09
CA ARG A 97 6.86 4.19 6.59
C ARG A 97 6.79 4.32 5.08
N ALA A 98 6.77 3.20 4.36
CA ALA A 98 6.65 3.22 2.90
C ALA A 98 5.26 3.70 2.45
N THR A 99 4.20 3.34 3.14
CA THR A 99 2.84 3.87 2.89
C THR A 99 2.75 5.36 3.16
N ALA A 100 3.36 5.85 4.25
CA ALA A 100 3.41 7.29 4.54
C ALA A 100 4.20 8.05 3.47
N ALA A 101 5.35 7.52 3.03
CA ALA A 101 6.13 8.09 1.94
C ALA A 101 5.34 8.10 0.63
N LEU A 102 4.61 7.03 0.30
CA LEU A 102 3.76 6.97 -0.87
C LEU A 102 2.68 8.06 -0.85
N ARG A 103 1.95 8.21 0.26
CA ARG A 103 0.91 9.25 0.41
C ARG A 103 1.49 10.65 0.29
N HIS A 104 2.67 10.89 0.87
CA HIS A 104 3.36 12.16 0.74
C HIS A 104 3.71 12.47 -0.72
N THR A 105 4.30 11.51 -1.43
CA THR A 105 4.66 11.64 -2.85
C THR A 105 3.42 11.81 -3.73
N CYS A 106 2.36 11.06 -3.49
CA CYS A 106 1.09 11.21 -4.21
C CYS A 106 0.49 12.60 -3.98
N GLY A 107 0.47 13.08 -2.73
CA GLY A 107 0.02 14.44 -2.41
C GLY A 107 0.92 15.55 -2.97
N ALA A 108 2.19 15.27 -3.23
CA ALA A 108 3.08 16.19 -3.97
C ALA A 108 2.72 16.22 -5.46
N LEU A 109 2.51 15.04 -6.08
CA LEU A 109 2.14 14.91 -7.49
C LEU A 109 0.73 15.46 -7.80
N ILE A 110 -0.24 15.33 -6.88
CA ILE A 110 -1.57 15.95 -7.05
C ILE A 110 -1.49 17.48 -7.04
N ARG A 111 -0.45 18.05 -6.40
CA ARG A 111 -0.24 19.51 -6.34
C ARG A 111 0.56 20.05 -7.53
N THR A 112 1.07 19.19 -8.42
CA THR A 112 1.68 19.65 -9.67
C THR A 112 0.59 19.85 -10.72
N ASP A 113 0.89 20.61 -11.78
CA ASP A 113 -0.04 20.87 -12.88
C ASP A 113 -0.31 19.63 -13.77
N LEU A 114 0.19 18.45 -13.39
CA LEU A 114 0.06 17.20 -14.12
C LEU A 114 -1.03 16.33 -13.47
N ALA A 115 -2.07 16.01 -14.23
CA ALA A 115 -3.20 15.17 -13.79
C ALA A 115 -2.85 13.67 -13.72
N VAL A 116 -1.60 13.31 -13.44
CA VAL A 116 -1.13 11.91 -13.41
C VAL A 116 -1.71 11.11 -12.26
N LEU A 117 -2.06 11.78 -11.16
CA LEU A 117 -2.66 11.19 -9.98
C LEU A 117 -3.89 11.98 -9.58
N SER A 118 -4.97 11.26 -9.33
CA SER A 118 -6.22 11.83 -8.82
C SER A 118 -6.63 11.11 -7.55
N ILE A 119 -7.25 11.85 -6.63
CA ILE A 119 -8.05 11.22 -5.58
C ILE A 119 -9.41 10.97 -6.26
N PRO A 120 -9.87 9.72 -6.41
CA PRO A 120 -11.20 9.48 -6.93
C PRO A 120 -12.17 10.23 -6.02
N GLU A 121 -12.88 11.19 -6.60
CA GLU A 121 -13.82 12.02 -5.84
C GLU A 121 -14.75 11.06 -5.10
N HIS A 122 -14.73 11.11 -3.76
CA HIS A 122 -15.82 10.56 -2.98
C HIS A 122 -17.05 11.25 -3.52
N GLY A 123 -17.91 10.52 -4.24
CA GLY A 123 -19.00 11.10 -5.01
C GLY A 123 -19.66 12.23 -4.23
N SER A 124 -19.37 13.46 -4.65
CA SER A 124 -20.23 14.59 -4.31
C SER A 124 -21.61 14.16 -4.79
N PRO A 125 -22.64 14.15 -3.93
CA PRO A 125 -23.98 13.92 -4.41
C PRO A 125 -24.21 15.02 -5.44
N ALA A 126 -24.43 14.60 -6.69
CA ALA A 126 -24.67 15.49 -7.80
C ALA A 126 -25.70 16.55 -7.36
N GLU A 127 -25.28 17.82 -7.36
CA GLU A 127 -26.23 18.92 -7.50
C GLU A 127 -27.03 18.62 -8.77
N ALA A 128 -28.24 18.11 -8.60
CA ALA A 128 -29.21 18.03 -9.67
C ALA A 128 -29.58 19.48 -10.04
N PRO A 129 -29.39 19.91 -11.29
CA PRO A 129 -29.73 21.25 -11.70
C PRO A 129 -31.24 21.37 -11.91
N GLY A 130 -31.86 22.31 -11.18
CA GLY A 130 -33.10 22.99 -11.56
C GLY A 130 -34.40 22.20 -11.41
N ASP A 131 -35.18 22.55 -10.38
CA ASP A 131 -36.63 22.59 -10.55
C ASP A 131 -37.08 24.05 -10.45
N ALA A 132 -37.20 24.68 -11.61
CA ALA A 132 -37.91 25.94 -11.76
C ALA A 132 -39.40 25.61 -11.81
N THR A 133 -40.07 25.58 -10.66
CA THR A 133 -41.53 25.66 -10.60
C THR A 133 -41.95 27.06 -10.17
N ASP A 134 -42.09 27.89 -11.19
CA ASP A 134 -43.22 28.79 -11.45
C ASP A 134 -43.86 29.43 -10.20
N SER A 135 -43.42 30.65 -9.89
CA SER A 135 -44.16 31.58 -9.03
C SER A 135 -44.79 32.65 -9.90
N THR A 136 -46.09 32.56 -10.15
CA THR A 136 -46.89 33.73 -10.55
C THR A 136 -48.39 33.52 -10.24
N PRO A 137 -49.17 34.61 -10.10
CA PRO A 137 -49.62 35.20 -8.83
C PRO A 137 -51.05 34.83 -8.39
#